data_AF-A0A1I2EIY5-F1
#
_entry.id   AF-A0A1I2EIY5-F1
#
_cell.length_a   1.000
_cell.length_b   1.000
_cell.length_c   1.000
_cell.angle_alpha   90.00
_cell.angle_beta   90.00
_cell.angle_gamma   90.00
#
_symmetry.space_group_name_H-M   'P 1'
#
loop_
_entity.id
_entity.type
_entity.pdbx_description
1 polymer ?
#
loop_
_entity_poly.entity_id
_entity_poly.type
_entity_poly.pdbx_seq_one_letter_code
_entity_poly.pdbx_strand_id
1 'polypeptide(L)'
;MIRIGLGKQQKQREIQKLIDNKGIKKVYIFYFKKFKYEYNLKNVDIEYIEYSDIIMYKYFYRLLEEIDNSSLIVCDEIMRTQKRNDLTYNCMHHYINQCGVVAVFEYFPIIDDKENMMILFDFNTPQKYKGKSFDYNLLQVEDIKIKPIKIKHKWINITTTDKQKEKYENKKEYLFENLGQKEVSTVPRSLQLLVGDFKKSAIESDKVYIARNKRFKLNNVFSYNEDIKQQDYIILDVHYRRLDFNDFLKKSKMTTINYIATDIKIDNVIMNDLTSWKARVDSIYAKANIYK
;
A
#
# COMPACT_ATOMS: atom_id res chain seq x y z
N MET A 1 3.49 -18.71 -5.68
CA MET A 1 3.07 -18.52 -4.28
C MET A 1 2.79 -17.05 -4.00
N ILE A 2 1.82 -16.77 -3.13
CA ILE A 2 1.49 -15.42 -2.64
C ILE A 2 1.55 -15.42 -1.11
N ARG A 3 2.26 -14.46 -0.52
CA ARG A 3 2.43 -14.34 0.93
C ARG A 3 2.21 -12.90 1.37
N ILE A 4 1.23 -12.68 2.25
CA ILE A 4 0.83 -11.33 2.65
C ILE A 4 1.15 -11.10 4.14
N GLY A 5 1.65 -9.91 4.47
CA GLY A 5 1.95 -9.49 5.85
C GLY A 5 3.25 -10.03 6.44
N LEU A 6 4.10 -10.68 5.63
CA LEU A 6 5.38 -11.23 6.10
C LEU A 6 6.43 -10.16 6.34
N GLY A 7 7.21 -10.32 7.40
CA GLY A 7 8.42 -9.52 7.65
C GLY A 7 9.60 -9.97 6.79
N LYS A 8 10.64 -9.12 6.68
CA LYS A 8 11.85 -9.33 5.87
C LYS A 8 12.46 -10.73 6.04
N GLN A 9 12.71 -11.16 7.27
CA GLN A 9 13.28 -12.49 7.54
C GLN A 9 12.34 -13.64 7.15
N GLN A 10 11.03 -13.46 7.29
CA GLN A 10 10.06 -14.48 6.88
C GLN A 10 10.01 -14.60 5.36
N LYS A 11 10.01 -13.48 4.63
CA LYS A 11 10.13 -13.46 3.17
C LYS A 11 11.39 -14.19 2.71
N GLN A 12 12.55 -13.88 3.29
CA GLN A 12 13.82 -14.53 2.97
C GLN A 12 13.77 -16.05 3.17
N ARG A 13 13.17 -16.53 4.26
CA ARG A 13 13.01 -17.98 4.50
C ARG A 13 12.14 -18.63 3.43
N GLU A 14 11.03 -18.01 3.03
CA GLU A 14 10.16 -18.57 1.99
C GLU A 14 10.85 -18.57 0.62
N ILE A 15 11.63 -17.55 0.30
CA ILE A 15 12.42 -17.49 -0.95
C ILE A 15 13.51 -18.58 -0.94
N GLN A 16 14.25 -18.74 0.17
CA GLN A 16 15.27 -19.77 0.30
C GLN A 16 14.69 -21.18 0.10
N LYS A 17 13.53 -21.46 0.70
CA LYS A 17 12.82 -22.74 0.49
C LYS A 17 12.49 -23.01 -0.98
N LEU A 18 12.17 -21.98 -1.77
CA LEU A 18 11.92 -22.17 -3.21
C LEU A 18 13.21 -22.49 -3.96
N ILE A 19 14.31 -21.83 -3.62
CA ILE A 19 15.63 -22.08 -4.22
C ILE A 19 16.07 -23.52 -3.97
N ASP A 20 16.03 -23.94 -2.70
CA ASP A 20 16.52 -25.26 -2.27
C ASP A 20 15.75 -26.42 -2.92
N ASN A 21 14.47 -26.22 -3.27
CA ASN A 21 13.58 -27.28 -3.75
C ASN A 21 13.40 -27.33 -5.27
N LYS A 22 13.82 -26.30 -6.03
CA LYS A 22 13.43 -26.14 -7.44
C LYS A 22 14.59 -25.96 -8.42
N GLY A 23 15.83 -26.11 -7.98
CA GLY A 23 17.00 -26.01 -8.86
C GLY A 23 17.15 -24.63 -9.51
N ILE A 24 16.83 -23.57 -8.76
CA ILE A 24 16.87 -22.18 -9.23
C ILE A 24 18.33 -21.76 -9.45
N LYS A 25 18.62 -21.20 -10.63
CA LYS A 25 19.96 -20.68 -10.97
C LYS A 25 20.11 -19.19 -10.69
N LYS A 26 19.05 -18.41 -10.91
CA LYS A 26 19.06 -16.95 -10.74
C LYS A 26 17.74 -16.44 -10.18
N VAL A 27 17.83 -15.46 -9.28
CA VAL A 27 16.68 -14.79 -8.66
C VAL A 27 16.60 -13.35 -9.13
N TYR A 28 15.45 -12.97 -9.67
CA TYR A 28 15.14 -11.58 -10.02
C TYR A 28 14.19 -11.01 -8.97
N ILE A 29 14.65 -10.01 -8.23
CA ILE A 29 13.86 -9.34 -7.19
C ILE A 29 13.36 -8.03 -7.75
N PHE A 30 12.07 -8.00 -8.08
CA PHE A 30 11.37 -6.80 -8.48
C PHE A 30 10.89 -6.09 -7.23
N TYR A 31 11.37 -4.86 -7.02
CA TYR A 31 11.13 -4.14 -5.77
C TYR A 31 10.75 -2.68 -6.03
N PHE A 32 9.98 -2.09 -5.12
CA PHE A 32 9.76 -0.65 -5.12
C PHE A 32 10.83 0.04 -4.27
N LYS A 33 11.48 1.10 -4.80
CA LYS A 33 12.61 1.78 -4.14
C LYS A 33 12.41 2.12 -2.66
N LYS A 34 11.19 2.50 -2.25
CA LYS A 34 10.88 2.84 -0.84
C LYS A 34 11.01 1.64 0.12
N PHE A 35 11.08 0.42 -0.41
CA PHE A 35 11.04 -0.83 0.35
C PHE A 35 12.14 -1.82 -0.03
N LYS A 36 13.20 -1.37 -0.71
CA LYS A 36 14.34 -2.23 -1.05
C LYS A 36 14.81 -2.98 0.20
N TYR A 37 14.94 -4.29 0.07
CA TYR A 37 15.56 -5.14 1.08
C TYR A 37 16.55 -6.05 0.39
N GLU A 38 17.76 -6.11 0.94
CA GLU A 38 18.82 -6.96 0.42
C GLU A 38 18.72 -8.31 1.10
N TYR A 39 18.22 -9.29 0.35
CA TYR A 39 18.07 -10.65 0.78
C TYR A 39 19.43 -11.36 0.79
N ASN A 40 19.73 -12.03 1.90
CA ASN A 40 20.89 -12.90 2.01
C ASN A 40 20.47 -14.34 1.67
N LEU A 41 20.39 -14.64 0.37
CA LEU A 41 20.05 -15.96 -0.15
C LEU A 41 21.34 -16.73 -0.48
N LYS A 42 21.34 -18.02 -0.20
CA LYS A 42 22.50 -18.89 -0.43
C LYS A 42 22.38 -19.62 -1.76
N ASN A 43 23.53 -19.88 -2.38
CA ASN A 43 23.70 -20.73 -3.56
C ASN A 43 22.94 -20.24 -4.80
N VAL A 44 22.76 -18.93 -4.95
CA VAL A 44 22.06 -18.37 -6.11
C VAL A 44 22.53 -16.95 -6.39
N ASP A 45 22.54 -16.58 -7.67
CA ASP A 45 22.77 -15.20 -8.08
C ASP A 45 21.47 -14.39 -7.92
N ILE A 46 21.60 -13.17 -7.40
CA ILE A 46 20.46 -12.27 -7.16
C ILE A 46 20.64 -11.00 -7.97
N GLU A 47 19.63 -10.66 -8.75
CA GLU A 47 19.53 -9.39 -9.44
C GLU A 47 18.33 -8.58 -8.94
N TYR A 48 18.54 -7.29 -8.67
CA TYR A 48 17.51 -6.39 -8.16
C TYR A 48 17.06 -5.43 -9.27
N ILE A 49 15.77 -5.48 -9.61
CA ILE A 49 15.16 -4.59 -10.62
C ILE A 49 14.18 -3.67 -9.93
N GLU A 50 14.40 -2.35 -10.03
CA GLU A 50 13.48 -1.38 -9.44
C GLU A 50 12.18 -1.34 -10.26
N TYR A 51 11.05 -1.09 -9.61
CA TYR A 51 9.72 -1.07 -10.23
C TYR A 51 9.64 -0.22 -11.51
N SER A 52 10.28 0.95 -11.53
CA SER A 52 10.31 1.84 -12.70
C SER A 52 11.21 1.33 -13.82
N ASP A 53 12.20 0.48 -13.53
CA ASP A 53 13.09 -0.12 -14.54
C ASP A 53 12.40 -1.25 -15.32
N ILE A 54 11.35 -1.87 -14.76
CA ILE A 54 10.60 -2.98 -15.36
C ILE A 54 10.06 -2.63 -16.77
N ILE A 55 9.67 -1.37 -16.99
CA ILE A 55 9.14 -0.90 -18.28
C ILE A 55 10.22 -0.37 -19.23
N MET A 56 11.45 -0.19 -18.74
CA MET A 56 12.50 0.49 -19.50
C MET A 56 13.09 -0.48 -20.53
N TYR A 57 13.15 -0.06 -21.80
CA TYR A 57 13.58 -0.89 -22.94
C TYR A 57 14.87 -1.70 -22.69
N LYS A 58 15.89 -1.07 -22.10
CA LYS A 58 17.17 -1.73 -21.78
C LYS A 58 17.00 -2.94 -20.85
N TYR A 59 16.10 -2.84 -19.86
CA TYR A 59 15.77 -3.96 -18.99
C TYR A 59 14.78 -4.89 -19.68
N PHE A 60 13.84 -4.35 -20.46
CA PHE A 60 12.76 -5.13 -21.02
C PHE A 60 13.24 -6.28 -21.89
N TYR A 61 14.00 -5.99 -22.95
CA TYR A 61 14.47 -7.04 -23.85
C TYR A 61 15.47 -7.98 -23.18
N ARG A 62 16.40 -7.44 -22.39
CA ARG A 62 17.38 -8.25 -21.66
C ARG A 62 16.71 -9.24 -20.70
N LEU A 63 15.73 -8.79 -19.92
CA LEU A 63 15.01 -9.66 -18.98
C LEU A 63 14.15 -10.70 -19.72
N LEU A 64 13.63 -10.41 -20.92
CA LEU A 64 12.97 -11.46 -21.72
C LEU A 64 13.95 -12.54 -22.19
N GLU A 65 15.19 -12.19 -22.50
CA GLU A 65 16.22 -13.15 -22.93
C GLU A 65 16.80 -13.95 -21.76
N GLU A 66 16.99 -13.32 -20.59
CA GLU A 66 17.67 -13.94 -19.45
C GLU A 66 16.74 -14.72 -18.50
N ILE A 67 15.43 -14.43 -18.48
CA ILE A 67 14.46 -15.09 -17.58
C ILE A 67 13.94 -16.35 -18.25
N ASP A 68 14.06 -17.48 -17.55
CA ASP A 68 13.65 -18.78 -18.04
C ASP A 68 13.04 -19.67 -16.93
N ASN A 69 12.80 -20.95 -17.26
CA ASN A 69 12.25 -21.94 -16.35
C ASN A 69 13.17 -22.27 -15.14
N SER A 70 14.44 -21.90 -15.18
CA SER A 70 15.40 -22.05 -14.09
C SER A 70 15.50 -20.79 -13.20
N SER A 71 14.73 -19.76 -13.52
CA SER A 71 14.69 -18.49 -12.81
C SER A 71 13.60 -18.47 -11.74
N LEU A 72 13.80 -17.66 -10.70
CA LEU A 72 12.79 -17.28 -9.72
C LEU A 72 12.54 -15.77 -9.79
N ILE A 73 11.29 -15.37 -10.03
CA ILE A 73 10.87 -13.97 -9.87
C ILE A 73 10.29 -13.76 -8.47
N VAL A 74 10.79 -12.75 -7.77
CA VAL A 74 10.25 -12.28 -6.50
C VAL A 74 9.65 -10.89 -6.72
N CYS A 75 8.33 -10.81 -6.64
CA CYS A 75 7.56 -9.57 -6.65
C CYS A 75 7.43 -9.05 -5.21
N ASP A 76 8.31 -8.13 -4.79
CA ASP A 76 8.34 -7.61 -3.42
C ASP A 76 7.79 -6.19 -3.33
N GLU A 77 6.52 -6.08 -2.94
CA GLU A 77 5.85 -4.82 -2.62
C GLU A 77 5.69 -3.90 -3.83
N ILE A 78 5.21 -4.49 -4.92
CA ILE A 78 5.11 -3.89 -6.26
C ILE A 78 3.66 -3.67 -6.74
N MET A 79 2.65 -3.93 -5.90
CA MET A 79 1.27 -3.50 -6.13
C MET A 79 1.13 -1.98 -5.92
N ARG A 80 1.60 -1.19 -6.89
CA ARG A 80 1.68 0.29 -6.83
C ARG A 80 0.53 1.04 -7.52
N THR A 81 -0.43 0.36 -8.14
CA THR A 81 -1.63 0.97 -8.74
C THR A 81 -2.80 -0.01 -8.66
N GLN A 82 -4.03 0.52 -8.71
CA GLN A 82 -5.24 -0.31 -8.76
C GLN A 82 -5.59 -0.73 -10.20
N LYS A 83 -4.90 -0.17 -11.19
CA LYS A 83 -5.13 -0.46 -12.61
C LYS A 83 -4.50 -1.80 -12.96
N ARG A 84 -5.33 -2.83 -13.07
CA ARG A 84 -4.89 -4.19 -13.43
C ARG A 84 -4.19 -4.26 -14.80
N ASN A 85 -4.54 -3.37 -15.72
CA ASN A 85 -3.96 -3.26 -17.06
C ASN A 85 -2.81 -2.22 -17.15
N ASP A 86 -2.20 -1.83 -16.02
CA ASP A 86 -1.05 -0.94 -16.01
C ASP A 86 0.09 -1.47 -16.88
N LEU A 87 0.80 -0.57 -17.57
CA LEU A 87 1.91 -0.94 -18.46
C LEU A 87 2.98 -1.76 -17.73
N THR A 88 3.30 -1.37 -16.48
CA THR A 88 4.29 -2.09 -15.67
C THR A 88 3.85 -3.52 -15.39
N TYR A 89 2.56 -3.71 -15.11
CA TYR A 89 1.99 -5.03 -14.84
C TYR A 89 2.00 -5.89 -16.09
N ASN A 90 1.64 -5.31 -17.24
CA ASN A 90 1.70 -6.00 -18.52
C ASN A 90 3.14 -6.44 -18.86
N CYS A 91 4.14 -5.57 -18.65
CA CYS A 91 5.55 -5.94 -18.83
C CYS A 91 5.96 -7.09 -17.91
N MET A 92 5.57 -7.05 -16.63
CA MET A 92 5.86 -8.15 -15.70
C MET A 92 5.24 -9.47 -16.11
N HIS A 93 4.03 -9.47 -16.66
CA HIS A 93 3.39 -10.69 -17.15
C HIS A 93 4.23 -11.39 -18.22
N HIS A 94 4.96 -10.65 -19.07
CA HIS A 94 5.86 -11.25 -20.05
C HIS A 94 7.03 -11.99 -19.39
N TYR A 95 7.62 -11.44 -18.34
CA TYR A 95 8.68 -12.13 -17.59
C TYR A 95 8.15 -13.34 -16.84
N ILE A 96 7.02 -13.18 -16.16
CA ILE A 96 6.41 -14.24 -15.36
C ILE A 96 6.02 -15.45 -16.24
N ASN A 97 5.49 -15.21 -17.44
CA ASN A 97 5.11 -16.30 -18.35
C ASN A 97 6.31 -17.14 -18.83
N GLN A 98 7.52 -16.60 -18.78
CA GLN A 98 8.77 -17.31 -19.13
C GLN A 98 9.44 -17.94 -17.90
N CYS A 99 9.03 -17.52 -16.70
CA CYS A 99 9.64 -17.92 -15.45
C CYS A 99 9.01 -19.20 -14.90
N GLY A 100 9.86 -20.11 -14.39
CA GLY A 100 9.39 -21.36 -13.80
C GLY A 100 8.72 -21.18 -12.43
N VAL A 101 9.13 -20.18 -11.65
CA VAL A 101 8.69 -20.00 -10.26
C VAL A 101 8.50 -18.54 -9.92
N VAL A 102 7.35 -18.20 -9.33
CA VAL A 102 7.07 -16.84 -8.85
C VAL A 102 6.67 -16.81 -7.38
N ALA A 103 7.21 -15.82 -6.68
CA ALA A 103 6.88 -15.46 -5.31
C ALA A 103 6.37 -14.02 -5.23
N VAL A 104 5.16 -13.83 -4.70
CA VAL A 104 4.56 -12.50 -4.54
C VAL A 104 4.44 -12.15 -3.06
N PHE A 105 4.94 -10.98 -2.68
CA PHE A 105 4.91 -10.47 -1.32
C PHE A 105 4.30 -9.08 -1.26
N GLU A 106 3.31 -8.89 -0.39
CA GLU A 106 2.74 -7.58 -0.07
C GLU A 106 2.50 -7.44 1.43
N TYR A 107 2.53 -6.22 1.94
CA TYR A 107 2.21 -5.98 3.34
C TYR A 107 0.69 -6.10 3.58
N PHE A 108 -0.12 -5.42 2.77
CA PHE A 108 -1.58 -5.52 2.81
C PHE A 108 -2.12 -6.25 1.58
N PRO A 109 -3.27 -6.94 1.68
CA PRO A 109 -3.86 -7.65 0.56
C PRO A 109 -4.41 -6.74 -0.53
N ILE A 110 -4.76 -5.50 -0.17
CA ILE A 110 -5.38 -4.54 -1.08
C ILE A 110 -4.74 -3.16 -0.93
N ILE A 111 -4.81 -2.37 -1.98
CA ILE A 111 -4.63 -0.93 -1.84
C ILE A 111 -5.88 -0.39 -1.16
N ASP A 112 -7.02 -0.44 -1.84
CA ASP A 112 -8.26 0.16 -1.38
C ASP A 112 -9.49 -0.75 -1.52
N ASP A 113 -9.56 -1.53 -2.60
CA ASP A 113 -10.69 -2.39 -2.94
C ASP A 113 -10.29 -3.87 -3.07
N LYS A 114 -11.24 -4.78 -2.81
CA LYS A 114 -11.02 -6.24 -2.89
C LYS A 114 -10.55 -6.69 -4.27
N GLU A 115 -10.95 -6.01 -5.34
CA GLU A 115 -10.54 -6.34 -6.71
C GLU A 115 -9.02 -6.16 -6.90
N ASN A 116 -8.34 -5.39 -6.04
CA ASN A 116 -6.89 -5.28 -6.08
C ASN A 116 -6.18 -6.63 -5.83
N MET A 117 -6.84 -7.59 -5.16
CA MET A 117 -6.32 -8.96 -5.02
C MET A 117 -6.02 -9.62 -6.37
N MET A 118 -6.78 -9.29 -7.41
CA MET A 118 -6.56 -9.85 -8.76
C MET A 118 -5.19 -9.48 -9.33
N ILE A 119 -4.63 -8.34 -8.92
CA ILE A 119 -3.27 -7.94 -9.32
C ILE A 119 -2.25 -8.94 -8.74
N LEU A 120 -2.42 -9.35 -7.48
CA LEU A 120 -1.51 -10.29 -6.83
C LEU A 120 -1.61 -11.69 -7.44
N PHE A 121 -2.82 -12.12 -7.82
CA PHE A 121 -3.02 -13.37 -8.54
C PHE A 121 -2.41 -13.33 -9.95
N ASP A 122 -2.54 -12.22 -10.66
CA ASP A 122 -1.92 -12.05 -11.97
C ASP A 122 -0.39 -12.03 -11.90
N PHE A 123 0.19 -11.49 -10.82
CA PHE A 123 1.64 -11.60 -10.58
C PHE A 123 2.09 -13.03 -10.33
N ASN A 124 1.22 -13.94 -9.90
CA ASN A 124 1.61 -15.33 -9.70
C ASN A 124 1.33 -16.23 -10.91
N THR A 125 0.18 -16.06 -11.56
CA THR A 125 -0.23 -16.84 -12.73
C THR A 125 -0.94 -15.92 -13.73
N PRO A 126 -0.20 -15.22 -14.59
CA PRO A 126 -0.79 -14.35 -15.60
C PRO A 126 -1.75 -15.14 -16.50
N GLN A 127 -2.75 -14.45 -17.06
CA GLN A 127 -3.80 -14.99 -17.95
C GLN A 127 -4.86 -15.89 -17.29
N LYS A 128 -4.57 -16.65 -16.23
CA LYS A 128 -5.54 -17.56 -15.57
C LYS A 128 -6.86 -16.88 -15.19
N TYR A 129 -6.80 -15.59 -14.84
CA TYR A 129 -7.94 -14.80 -14.40
C TYR A 129 -8.26 -13.61 -15.30
N LYS A 130 -7.77 -13.56 -16.54
CA LYS A 130 -8.05 -12.44 -17.45
C LYS A 130 -9.56 -12.22 -17.57
N GLY A 131 -10.01 -10.99 -17.32
CA GLY A 131 -11.43 -10.62 -17.36
C GLY A 131 -12.29 -11.13 -16.19
N LYS A 132 -11.72 -11.87 -15.23
CA LYS A 132 -12.45 -12.33 -14.02
C LYS A 132 -12.32 -11.32 -12.88
N SER A 133 -13.38 -11.18 -12.10
CA SER A 133 -13.40 -10.43 -10.84
C SER A 133 -12.91 -11.27 -9.66
N PHE A 134 -12.67 -10.63 -8.53
CA PHE A 134 -12.28 -11.30 -7.31
C PHE A 134 -13.41 -12.13 -6.70
N ASP A 135 -13.13 -13.42 -6.50
CA ASP A 135 -13.91 -14.35 -5.69
C ASP A 135 -13.10 -14.75 -4.46
N TYR A 136 -13.74 -14.74 -3.29
CA TYR A 136 -13.15 -15.20 -2.05
C TYR A 136 -12.72 -16.67 -2.07
N ASN A 137 -13.34 -17.51 -2.91
CA ASN A 137 -12.92 -18.90 -3.08
C ASN A 137 -11.45 -19.01 -3.53
N LEU A 138 -10.93 -18.01 -4.25
CA LEU A 138 -9.52 -17.94 -4.65
C LEU A 138 -8.57 -17.95 -3.45
N LEU A 139 -9.00 -17.44 -2.30
CA LEU A 139 -8.20 -17.44 -1.07
C LEU A 139 -7.99 -18.85 -0.47
N GLN A 140 -8.79 -19.82 -0.91
CA GLN A 140 -8.75 -21.20 -0.44
C GLN A 140 -8.08 -22.13 -1.45
N VAL A 141 -8.29 -21.91 -2.74
CA VAL A 141 -7.81 -22.80 -3.81
C VAL A 141 -6.41 -22.45 -4.33
N GLU A 142 -6.01 -21.18 -4.25
CA GLU A 142 -4.67 -20.76 -4.68
C GLU A 142 -3.64 -20.88 -3.55
N ASP A 143 -2.36 -20.95 -3.91
CA ASP A 143 -1.26 -20.91 -2.94
C ASP A 143 -1.04 -19.48 -2.40
N ILE A 144 -2.00 -19.03 -1.59
CA ILE A 144 -1.98 -17.78 -0.85
C ILE A 144 -2.02 -18.07 0.64
N LYS A 145 -1.10 -17.44 1.39
CA LYS A 145 -1.11 -17.48 2.87
C LYS A 145 -0.93 -16.08 3.42
N ILE A 146 -1.68 -15.75 4.45
CA ILE A 146 -1.71 -14.40 5.03
C ILE A 146 -1.32 -14.45 6.50
N LYS A 147 -0.42 -13.55 6.91
CA LYS A 147 -0.21 -13.17 8.30
C LYS A 147 -0.98 -11.86 8.56
N PRO A 148 -2.17 -11.89 9.19
CA PRO A 148 -3.01 -10.70 9.32
C PRO A 148 -2.34 -9.57 10.09
N ILE A 149 -2.46 -8.35 9.57
CA ILE A 149 -2.09 -7.12 10.28
C ILE A 149 -3.36 -6.53 10.86
N LYS A 150 -3.61 -6.77 12.14
CA LYS A 150 -4.82 -6.30 12.82
C LYS A 150 -4.71 -4.81 13.12
N ILE A 151 -5.42 -4.00 12.35
CA ILE A 151 -5.51 -2.55 12.55
C ILE A 151 -6.63 -2.24 13.55
N LYS A 152 -6.41 -1.29 14.46
CA LYS A 152 -7.42 -0.71 15.35
C LYS A 152 -7.55 0.77 15.03
N HIS A 153 -8.75 1.33 15.24
CA HIS A 153 -8.98 2.76 15.10
C HIS A 153 -9.16 3.39 16.48
N LYS A 154 -8.49 4.51 16.71
CA LYS A 154 -8.67 5.36 17.89
C LYS A 154 -8.91 6.80 17.41
N TRP A 155 -10.12 7.29 17.63
CA TRP A 155 -10.53 8.64 17.29
C TRP A 155 -10.28 9.56 18.49
N ILE A 156 -9.44 10.57 18.30
CA ILE A 156 -9.12 11.58 19.31
C ILE A 156 -9.97 12.81 18.96
N ASN A 157 -11.13 12.91 19.59
CA ASN A 157 -12.09 13.96 19.26
C ASN A 157 -11.68 15.31 19.86
N ILE A 158 -11.74 16.35 19.04
CA ILE A 158 -11.57 17.74 19.43
C ILE A 158 -12.76 18.57 18.95
N THR A 159 -13.10 19.63 19.67
CA THR A 159 -14.20 20.53 19.31
C THR A 159 -13.70 21.65 18.41
N THR A 160 -14.49 22.01 17.39
CA THR A 160 -14.24 23.20 16.59
C THR A 160 -15.11 24.38 17.04
N THR A 161 -14.54 25.58 16.92
CA THR A 161 -15.24 26.84 17.21
C THR A 161 -16.25 27.18 16.10
N ASP A 162 -17.24 28.01 16.41
CA ASP A 162 -18.23 28.45 15.41
C ASP A 162 -17.57 29.17 14.22
N LYS A 163 -16.51 29.96 14.47
CA LYS A 163 -15.71 30.59 13.42
C LYS A 163 -15.06 29.57 12.48
N GLN A 164 -14.60 28.43 13.00
CA GLN A 164 -14.01 27.37 12.18
C GLN A 164 -15.08 26.65 11.35
N LYS A 165 -16.28 26.45 11.92
CA LYS A 165 -17.43 25.85 11.22
C LYS A 165 -17.90 26.75 10.07
N GLU A 166 -18.04 28.05 10.33
CA GLU A 166 -18.35 29.05 9.32
C GLU A 166 -17.29 29.06 8.20
N LYS A 167 -16.00 29.08 8.56
CA LYS A 167 -14.90 29.01 7.60
C LYS A 167 -14.94 27.74 6.73
N TYR A 168 -15.35 26.61 7.30
CA TYR A 168 -15.50 25.36 6.56
C TYR A 168 -16.65 25.43 5.56
N GLU A 169 -17.82 25.93 5.97
CA GLU A 169 -18.99 26.07 5.10
C GLU A 169 -18.71 27.03 3.94
N ASN A 170 -18.14 28.21 4.24
CA ASN A 170 -17.73 29.18 3.21
C ASN A 170 -16.72 28.59 2.22
N LYS A 171 -15.74 27.82 2.73
CA LYS A 171 -14.75 27.17 1.85
C LYS A 171 -15.39 26.09 0.98
N LYS A 172 -16.35 25.35 1.53
CA LYS A 172 -17.08 24.30 0.81
C LYS A 172 -17.91 24.89 -0.32
N GLU A 173 -18.71 25.91 -0.04
CA GLU A 173 -19.51 26.62 -1.06
C GLU A 173 -18.62 27.18 -2.16
N TYR A 174 -17.57 27.91 -1.79
CA TYR A 174 -16.58 28.42 -2.75
C TYR A 174 -15.99 27.30 -3.63
N LEU A 175 -15.64 26.15 -3.06
CA LEU A 175 -15.07 25.03 -3.82
C LEU A 175 -16.07 24.41 -4.81
N PHE A 176 -17.36 24.38 -4.47
CA PHE A 176 -18.41 23.90 -5.38
C PHE A 176 -18.69 24.90 -6.50
N GLU A 177 -18.80 26.19 -6.19
CA GLU A 177 -18.99 27.25 -7.18
C GLU A 177 -17.80 27.35 -8.15
N ASN A 178 -16.58 27.14 -7.65
CA ASN A 178 -15.34 27.29 -8.42
C ASN A 178 -14.73 25.95 -8.86
N LEU A 179 -15.54 24.88 -8.92
CA LEU A 179 -15.06 23.56 -9.35
C LEU A 179 -14.66 23.57 -10.84
N GLY A 180 -15.45 24.23 -11.70
CA GLY A 180 -15.20 24.29 -13.14
C GLY A 180 -15.00 22.91 -13.76
N GLN A 181 -13.92 22.73 -14.52
CA GLN A 181 -13.53 21.44 -15.11
C GLN A 181 -12.63 20.58 -14.21
N LYS A 182 -12.42 20.96 -12.94
CA LYS A 182 -11.56 20.18 -12.02
C LYS A 182 -12.25 18.89 -11.60
N GLU A 183 -11.45 17.90 -11.25
CA GLU A 183 -11.97 16.68 -10.65
C GLU A 183 -12.74 16.96 -9.35
N VAL A 184 -13.91 16.33 -9.20
CA VAL A 184 -14.75 16.38 -7.99
C VAL A 184 -13.96 16.01 -6.73
N SER A 185 -12.97 15.12 -6.88
CA SER A 185 -12.07 14.69 -5.80
C SER A 185 -11.27 15.84 -5.15
N THR A 186 -11.17 17.00 -5.82
CA THR A 186 -10.46 18.19 -5.33
C THR A 186 -11.15 18.83 -4.13
N VAL A 187 -12.48 18.77 -4.05
CA VAL A 187 -13.27 19.35 -2.97
C VAL A 187 -12.95 18.70 -1.62
N PRO A 188 -13.15 17.37 -1.43
CA PRO A 188 -12.86 16.73 -0.14
C PRO A 188 -11.37 16.83 0.24
N ARG A 189 -10.46 16.77 -0.74
CA ARG A 189 -9.02 16.94 -0.50
C ARG A 189 -8.67 18.30 0.07
N SER A 190 -9.32 19.36 -0.42
CA SER A 190 -9.08 20.74 0.02
C SER A 190 -9.72 21.00 1.38
N LEU A 191 -10.93 20.50 1.59
CA LEU A 191 -11.63 20.59 2.88
C LEU A 191 -10.88 19.86 4.00
N GLN A 192 -10.34 18.68 3.72
CA GLN A 192 -9.54 17.95 4.71
C GLN A 192 -8.28 18.72 5.11
N LEU A 193 -7.59 19.39 4.17
CA LEU A 193 -6.41 20.20 4.49
C LEU A 193 -6.79 21.37 5.42
N LEU A 194 -7.89 22.06 5.10
CA LEU A 194 -8.42 23.13 5.94
C LEU A 194 -8.74 22.63 7.35
N VAL A 195 -9.47 21.52 7.47
CA VAL A 195 -9.84 20.96 8.77
C VAL A 195 -8.63 20.42 9.52
N GLY A 196 -7.61 19.93 8.81
CA GLY A 196 -6.33 19.61 9.42
C GLY A 196 -5.67 20.82 10.08
N ASP A 197 -5.79 22.03 9.52
CA ASP A 197 -5.28 23.25 10.17
C ASP A 197 -5.98 23.55 11.50
N PHE A 198 -7.26 23.20 11.63
CA PHE A 198 -8.01 23.37 12.88
C PHE A 198 -7.48 22.49 14.00
N LYS A 199 -6.79 21.39 13.66
CA LYS A 199 -6.18 20.45 14.60
C LYS A 199 -4.83 20.92 15.15
N LYS A 200 -4.30 22.05 14.66
CA LYS A 200 -2.99 22.57 15.10
C LYS A 200 -2.90 22.79 16.60
N SER A 201 -3.99 23.25 17.23
CA SER A 201 -4.03 23.51 18.68
C SER A 201 -3.97 22.24 19.52
N ALA A 202 -4.21 21.06 18.94
CA ALA A 202 -4.14 19.76 19.61
C ALA A 202 -2.77 19.07 19.45
N ILE A 203 -1.78 19.76 18.88
CA ILE A 203 -0.42 19.24 18.72
C ILE A 203 0.36 19.46 20.02
N GLU A 204 0.81 18.37 20.63
CA GLU A 204 1.60 18.35 21.87
C GLU A 204 3.08 18.15 21.52
N SER A 205 3.99 18.87 22.18
CA SER A 205 5.42 18.89 21.80
C SER A 205 6.17 17.58 22.05
N ASP A 206 5.68 16.75 22.97
CA ASP A 206 6.24 15.46 23.37
C ASP A 206 5.74 14.27 22.51
N LYS A 207 4.75 14.51 21.64
CA LYS A 207 4.17 13.50 20.74
C LYS A 207 4.60 13.72 19.30
N VAL A 208 4.51 12.68 18.49
CA VAL A 208 4.89 12.71 17.08
C VAL A 208 3.66 12.57 16.18
N TYR A 209 3.59 13.42 15.15
CA TYR A 209 2.42 13.53 14.29
C TYR A 209 2.77 13.29 12.83
N ILE A 210 1.75 12.91 12.05
CA ILE A 210 1.81 12.83 10.59
C ILE A 210 0.69 13.67 9.97
N ALA A 211 1.02 14.41 8.92
CA ALA A 211 0.09 15.19 8.12
C ALA A 211 0.40 15.02 6.62
N ARG A 212 -0.48 15.50 5.74
CA ARG A 212 -0.27 15.44 4.29
C ARG A 212 0.96 16.21 3.82
N ASN A 213 1.35 17.27 4.51
CA ASN A 213 2.48 18.13 4.14
C ASN A 213 3.07 18.85 5.37
N LYS A 214 4.22 19.51 5.18
CA LYS A 214 4.94 20.26 6.22
C LYS A 214 4.35 21.64 6.57
N ARG A 215 3.05 21.88 6.34
CA ARG A 215 2.46 23.22 6.51
C ARG A 215 2.52 23.76 7.94
N PHE A 216 2.57 22.87 8.94
CA PHE A 216 2.65 23.26 10.35
C PHE A 216 4.01 23.84 10.75
N LYS A 217 5.08 23.53 10.01
CA LYS A 217 6.47 23.94 10.29
C LYS A 217 6.93 23.59 11.73
N LEU A 218 6.55 22.42 12.21
CA LEU A 218 6.92 21.89 13.54
C LEU A 218 7.81 20.65 13.39
N ASN A 219 8.83 20.53 14.24
CA ASN A 219 9.81 19.43 14.15
C ASN A 219 9.23 18.05 14.49
N ASN A 220 8.12 18.00 15.22
CA ASN A 220 7.43 16.77 15.59
C ASN A 220 6.26 16.42 14.65
N VAL A 221 6.08 17.15 13.54
CA VAL A 221 5.03 16.90 12.54
C VAL A 221 5.67 16.52 11.20
N PHE A 222 5.56 15.25 10.85
CA PHE A 222 6.11 14.66 9.64
C PHE A 222 5.06 14.60 8.52
N SER A 223 5.52 14.42 7.29
CA SER A 223 4.69 14.17 6.13
C SER A 223 4.86 12.75 5.57
N TYR A 224 3.83 12.25 4.87
CA TYR A 224 3.82 10.90 4.29
C TYR A 224 4.97 10.61 3.30
N ASN A 225 5.58 11.64 2.73
CA ASN A 225 6.67 11.52 1.76
C ASN A 225 8.05 11.45 2.41
N GLU A 226 8.15 11.70 3.71
CA GLU A 226 9.41 11.68 4.42
C GLU A 226 9.86 10.27 4.78
N ASP A 227 11.13 10.17 5.13
CA ASP A 227 11.61 9.00 5.83
C ASP A 227 11.21 9.11 7.31
N ILE A 228 10.52 8.09 7.79
CA ILE A 228 9.90 8.07 9.11
C ILE A 228 10.40 6.88 9.90
N LYS A 229 10.41 7.00 11.22
CA LYS A 229 10.83 5.94 12.13
C LYS A 229 9.70 4.93 12.35
N GLN A 230 10.07 3.72 12.77
CA GLN A 230 9.13 2.74 13.30
C GLN A 230 8.70 3.15 14.70
N GLN A 231 7.59 3.86 14.81
CA GLN A 231 6.99 4.32 16.06
C GLN A 231 5.51 4.65 15.84
N ASP A 232 4.81 4.92 16.93
CA ASP A 232 3.42 5.39 16.88
C ASP A 232 3.35 6.88 16.56
N TYR A 233 2.54 7.23 15.57
CA TYR A 233 2.24 8.61 15.17
C TYR A 233 0.78 8.94 15.45
N ILE A 234 0.48 10.21 15.65
CA ILE A 234 -0.89 10.75 15.66
C ILE A 234 -1.17 11.42 14.31
N ILE A 235 -2.24 11.01 13.65
CA ILE A 235 -2.60 11.46 12.31
C ILE A 235 -3.49 12.70 12.42
N LEU A 236 -3.04 13.80 11.82
CA LEU A 236 -3.79 15.05 11.71
C LEU A 236 -4.73 15.03 10.50
N ASP A 237 -4.24 14.53 9.36
CA ASP A 237 -5.01 14.38 8.14
C ASP A 237 -4.42 13.23 7.31
N VAL A 238 -5.29 12.40 6.71
CA VAL A 238 -4.82 11.23 5.94
C VAL A 238 -4.38 11.61 4.54
N HIS A 239 -3.45 10.85 3.96
CA HIS A 239 -3.09 11.02 2.56
C HIS A 239 -4.29 10.75 1.63
N TYR A 240 -4.43 11.55 0.57
CA TYR A 240 -5.54 11.42 -0.38
C TYR A 240 -5.46 10.17 -1.26
N ARG A 241 -4.27 9.57 -1.35
CA ARG A 241 -4.07 8.24 -1.96
C ARG A 241 -3.93 7.22 -0.85
N ARG A 242 -4.79 6.20 -0.88
CA ARG A 242 -4.72 5.06 0.02
C ARG A 242 -3.36 4.35 -0.02
N LEU A 243 -2.74 4.23 -1.20
CA LEU A 243 -1.43 3.60 -1.35
C LEU A 243 -0.36 4.25 -0.45
N ASP A 244 -0.27 5.57 -0.45
CA ASP A 244 0.73 6.28 0.37
C ASP A 244 0.41 6.16 1.88
N PHE A 245 -0.87 6.06 2.24
CA PHE A 245 -1.27 5.77 3.62
C PHE A 245 -0.89 4.34 4.05
N ASN A 246 -1.09 3.35 3.17
CA ASN A 246 -0.67 1.96 3.41
C ASN A 246 0.85 1.84 3.52
N ASP A 247 1.59 2.55 2.66
CA ASP A 247 3.05 2.65 2.72
C ASP A 247 3.51 3.24 4.07
N PHE A 248 2.83 4.28 4.54
CA PHE A 248 3.07 4.85 5.87
C PHE A 248 2.85 3.82 6.98
N LEU A 249 1.71 3.12 7.01
CA LEU A 249 1.43 2.09 8.02
C LEU A 249 2.47 0.95 7.99
N LYS A 250 2.93 0.58 6.80
CA LYS A 250 3.97 -0.43 6.63
C LYS A 250 5.32 0.02 7.19
N LYS A 251 5.70 1.29 6.95
CA LYS A 251 6.95 1.87 7.44
C LYS A 251 6.92 2.06 8.95
N SER A 252 5.84 2.62 9.49
CA SER A 252 5.70 2.89 10.93
C SER A 252 5.47 1.63 11.76
N LYS A 253 4.94 0.57 11.14
CA LYS A 253 4.50 -0.68 11.80
C LYS A 253 3.35 -0.47 12.79
N MET A 254 2.66 0.67 12.70
CA MET A 254 1.50 0.96 13.54
C MET A 254 0.38 -0.04 13.30
N THR A 255 -0.14 -0.58 14.40
CA THR A 255 -1.37 -1.39 14.40
C THR A 255 -2.57 -0.63 14.95
N THR A 256 -2.37 0.60 15.46
CA THR A 256 -3.45 1.48 15.90
C THR A 256 -3.37 2.80 15.16
N ILE A 257 -4.40 3.12 14.40
CA ILE A 257 -4.57 4.41 13.73
C ILE A 257 -5.12 5.39 14.76
N ASN A 258 -4.25 6.24 15.31
CA ASN A 258 -4.62 7.35 16.19
C ASN A 258 -4.91 8.57 15.32
N TYR A 259 -6.18 8.94 15.12
CA TYR A 259 -6.57 10.06 14.24
C TYR A 259 -7.25 11.15 15.07
N ILE A 260 -6.76 12.39 14.95
CA ILE A 260 -7.45 13.54 15.54
C ILE A 260 -8.65 13.88 14.67
N ALA A 261 -9.84 13.81 15.24
CA ALA A 261 -11.10 14.06 14.57
C ALA A 261 -11.77 15.32 15.14
N THR A 262 -12.25 16.18 14.26
CA THR A 262 -13.11 17.31 14.60
C THR A 262 -14.58 16.92 14.51
N ASP A 263 -15.46 17.76 15.04
CA ASP A 263 -16.92 17.67 14.84
C ASP A 263 -17.38 18.15 13.43
N ILE A 264 -16.45 18.39 12.50
CA ILE A 264 -16.76 18.78 11.12
C ILE A 264 -16.98 17.55 10.24
N LYS A 265 -18.00 17.63 9.36
CA LYS A 265 -18.46 16.54 8.49
C LYS A 265 -17.36 15.83 7.70
N ILE A 266 -16.32 16.53 7.25
CA ILE A 266 -15.24 15.91 6.47
C ILE A 266 -14.47 14.85 7.27
N ASP A 267 -14.28 15.04 8.59
CA ASP A 267 -13.60 14.04 9.41
C ASP A 267 -14.46 12.78 9.58
N ASN A 268 -15.78 12.91 9.67
CA ASN A 268 -16.69 11.75 9.66
C ASN A 268 -16.56 10.95 8.36
N VAL A 269 -16.44 11.62 7.20
CA VAL A 269 -16.22 10.95 5.91
C VAL A 269 -14.91 10.15 5.93
N ILE A 270 -13.82 10.73 6.44
CA ILE A 270 -12.52 10.04 6.54
C ILE A 270 -12.56 8.87 7.52
N MET A 271 -13.20 9.03 8.68
CA MET A 271 -13.34 7.98 9.67
C MET A 271 -14.15 6.79 9.12
N ASN A 272 -15.23 7.08 8.38
CA ASN A 272 -16.04 6.07 7.71
C ASN A 272 -15.25 5.35 6.62
N ASP A 273 -14.54 6.10 5.78
CA ASP A 273 -13.67 5.56 4.73
C ASP A 273 -12.60 4.61 5.29
N LEU A 274 -11.88 5.02 6.35
CA LEU A 274 -10.92 4.17 7.05
C LEU A 274 -11.58 2.92 7.64
N THR A 275 -12.77 3.06 8.24
CA THR A 275 -13.53 1.95 8.81
C THR A 275 -13.98 0.95 7.74
N SER A 276 -14.48 1.43 6.62
CA SER A 276 -14.86 0.58 5.47
C SER A 276 -13.66 -0.11 4.85
N TRP A 277 -12.53 0.60 4.68
CA TRP A 277 -11.29 0.00 4.19
C TRP A 277 -10.81 -1.11 5.11
N LYS A 278 -10.75 -0.87 6.43
CA LYS A 278 -10.39 -1.89 7.42
C LYS A 278 -11.32 -3.09 7.34
N ALA A 279 -12.64 -2.88 7.21
CA ALA A 279 -13.60 -3.96 7.09
C ALA A 279 -13.34 -4.84 5.84
N ARG A 280 -12.97 -4.23 4.70
CA ARG A 280 -12.56 -4.97 3.49
C ARG A 280 -11.28 -5.78 3.70
N VAL A 281 -10.29 -5.22 4.40
CA VAL A 281 -9.06 -5.93 4.75
C VAL A 281 -9.36 -7.12 5.67
N ASP A 282 -10.16 -6.91 6.72
CA ASP A 282 -10.53 -7.94 7.68
C ASP A 282 -11.37 -9.06 7.03
N SER A 283 -12.25 -8.73 6.08
CA SER A 283 -13.04 -9.75 5.37
C SER A 283 -12.17 -10.67 4.52
N ILE A 284 -11.07 -10.17 3.96
CA ILE A 284 -10.07 -10.99 3.27
C ILE A 284 -9.34 -11.88 4.29
N TYR A 285 -8.90 -11.32 5.42
CA TYR A 285 -8.21 -12.09 6.47
C TYR A 285 -9.07 -13.21 7.05
N ALA A 286 -10.36 -12.96 7.28
CA ALA A 286 -11.28 -13.94 7.82
C ALA A 286 -11.48 -15.15 6.88
N LYS A 287 -11.29 -14.96 5.58
CA LYS A 287 -11.51 -15.98 4.54
C LYS A 287 -10.22 -16.54 3.95
N ALA A 288 -9.05 -16.11 4.42
CA ALA A 288 -7.76 -16.54 3.88
C ALA A 288 -7.13 -17.66 4.71
N ASN A 289 -6.34 -18.50 4.03
CA ASN A 289 -5.45 -19.44 4.72
C ASN A 289 -4.38 -18.68 5.51
N ILE A 290 -4.25 -19.02 6.80
CA ILE A 290 -3.33 -18.33 7.71
C ILE A 290 -1.91 -18.86 7.52
N TYR A 291 -0.95 -17.94 7.40
CA TYR A 291 0.47 -18.26 7.47
C TYR A 291 0.82 -18.64 8.92
N LYS A 292 1.24 -19.89 9.10
CA LYS A 292 1.70 -20.44 10.39
C LYS A 292 3.21 -20.28 10.53
#